data_AF-A0A9D6R4G1-F1
#
_entry.id   AF-A0A9D6R4G1-F1
#
_cell.length_a   1.000
_cell.length_b   1.000
_cell.length_c   1.000
_cell.angle_alpha   90.00
_cell.angle_beta   90.00
_cell.angle_gamma   90.00
#
_symmetry.space_group_name_H-M   'P 1'
#
loop_
_entity.id
_entity.type
_entity.pdbx_description
1 polymer ?
#
loop_
_entity_poly.entity_id
_entity_poly.type
_entity_poly.pdbx_seq_one_letter_code
_entity_poly.pdbx_strand_id
1 'polypeptide(L)'
;MSRNRIALALIATVLTMVAAFTLAGPRTTRAAPSLAAEGKTIYAQRCEICHGENGDGKGPAAEIMFPKPRDFTFGEFKIRTTSSDSPPTDGDLIGVIGNGMPGSTMPAWKNVLSKDEIAAVAAYVKTFSDAFGGEAPQPIKAGNRVKPDGASVARGAQVFRDVQCFKCHGDAGRGDGPSALKLKDDYDNAIFPADLTQAWLFRGGGTANDIYMRIMTGMTGSPMPSFADALVDENGNPDEQKRWDLVNYVDSLSPDTAPEPQAAIILKPIDGDIPTEPAAVQWQSATLYYYPLVGEIMREPRDYTPSIKGVWVRGLYNSTDLGLLVQWDDRQQNTGAEGQPQDEIDVQFQTKVPEGAERPYFVYGDADHPVNLWTWTAGASVGVEQTGKGSDSVAPQAAQNLTTKSYYTAGRYSVVFRRSLNTGDAEDIALSSGVFVPIAFAASDGLRGETPGHGAISSWYQIYLGKPVPATNYVWIPVAVVVAAALEALLLWAVRRNAKRDA
;
A
#
# COMPACT_ATOMS: atom_id res chain seq x y z
N MET A 1 19.32 87.82 8.38
CA MET A 1 20.27 86.94 9.08
C MET A 1 21.52 86.80 8.22
N SER A 2 22.69 87.17 8.75
CA SER A 2 23.95 87.30 8.01
C SER A 2 24.49 85.96 7.53
N ARG A 3 25.38 85.97 6.51
CA ARG A 3 26.06 84.79 5.92
C ARG A 3 26.68 83.84 6.97
N ASN A 4 26.95 84.32 8.19
CA ASN A 4 27.44 83.49 9.31
C ASN A 4 26.39 82.53 9.91
N ARG A 5 25.08 82.77 9.72
CA ARG A 5 24.02 81.89 10.25
C ARG A 5 23.73 80.68 9.36
N ILE A 6 24.01 80.78 8.07
CA ILE A 6 23.86 79.66 7.11
C ILE A 6 25.07 78.71 7.22
N ALA A 7 26.27 79.24 7.46
CA ALA A 7 27.47 78.43 7.69
C ALA A 7 27.38 77.60 8.99
N LEU A 8 26.86 78.16 10.08
CA LEU A 8 26.67 77.40 11.32
C LEU A 8 25.58 76.33 11.21
N ALA A 9 24.51 76.58 10.44
CA ALA A 9 23.44 75.60 10.25
C ALA A 9 23.92 74.39 9.42
N LEU A 10 24.74 74.60 8.39
CA LEU A 10 25.33 73.54 7.56
C LEU A 10 26.40 72.73 8.31
N ILE A 11 27.21 73.36 9.16
CA ILE A 11 28.20 72.63 9.98
C ILE A 11 27.50 71.77 11.04
N ALA A 12 26.39 72.26 11.63
CA ALA A 12 25.62 71.47 12.59
C ALA A 12 24.90 70.27 11.94
N THR A 13 24.41 70.38 10.70
CA THR A 13 23.79 69.25 9.99
C THR A 13 24.80 68.20 9.53
N VAL A 14 25.99 68.64 9.08
CA VAL A 14 27.08 67.73 8.69
C VAL A 14 27.67 67.03 9.91
N LEU A 15 27.82 67.69 11.07
CA LEU A 15 28.26 67.02 12.30
C LEU A 15 27.24 65.98 12.81
N THR A 16 25.93 66.23 12.69
CA THR A 16 24.91 65.24 13.06
C THR A 16 24.83 64.06 12.09
N MET A 17 25.11 64.25 10.79
CA MET A 17 25.19 63.13 9.84
C MET A 17 26.46 62.30 10.02
N VAL A 18 27.59 62.91 10.37
CA VAL A 18 28.85 62.18 10.64
C VAL A 18 28.78 61.44 11.97
N ALA A 19 28.15 61.99 13.00
CA ALA A 19 27.93 61.29 14.28
C ALA A 19 26.91 60.13 14.17
N ALA A 20 25.94 60.20 13.26
CA ALA A 20 25.01 59.10 12.98
C ALA A 20 25.66 57.96 12.17
N PHE A 21 26.74 58.22 11.42
CA PHE A 21 27.48 57.20 10.69
C PHE A 21 28.53 56.46 11.54
N THR A 22 28.93 57.01 12.69
CA THR A 22 29.88 56.37 13.62
C THR A 22 29.23 55.55 14.74
N LEU A 23 27.89 55.57 14.85
CA LEU A 23 27.13 54.72 15.80
C LEU A 23 26.57 53.43 15.16
N ALA A 24 26.81 53.21 13.86
CA ALA A 24 26.76 51.88 13.30
C ALA A 24 28.03 51.13 13.73
N GLY A 25 28.04 50.65 14.98
CA GLY A 25 28.98 49.60 15.38
C GLY A 25 28.93 48.46 14.37
N PRO A 26 30.01 47.66 14.20
CA PRO A 26 30.02 46.58 13.23
C PRO A 26 28.74 45.78 13.43
N ARG A 27 27.89 45.71 12.40
CA ARG A 27 26.79 44.74 12.38
C ARG A 27 27.50 43.42 12.57
N THR A 28 27.44 42.87 13.77
CA THR A 28 27.73 41.48 14.02
C THR A 28 26.72 40.74 13.16
N THR A 29 27.12 40.41 11.94
CA THR A 29 26.43 39.41 11.14
C THR A 29 26.47 38.18 12.00
N ARG A 30 25.38 37.92 12.74
CA ARG A 30 25.16 36.64 13.39
C ARG A 30 25.39 35.61 12.29
N ALA A 31 26.43 34.80 12.43
CA ALA A 31 26.73 33.77 11.45
C ALA A 31 25.44 33.00 11.20
N ALA A 32 25.07 32.85 9.93
CA ALA A 32 23.93 32.02 9.58
C ALA A 32 24.14 30.65 10.27
N PRO A 33 23.10 30.07 10.91
CA PRO A 33 23.21 28.75 11.50
C PRO A 33 23.77 27.77 10.46
N SER A 34 24.63 26.84 10.89
CA SER A 34 25.11 25.79 10.00
C SER A 34 23.91 24.98 9.48
N LEU A 35 24.05 24.36 8.31
CA LEU A 35 23.01 23.53 7.71
C LEU A 35 22.49 22.46 8.69
N ALA A 36 23.38 21.86 9.49
CA ALA A 36 23.01 20.92 10.54
C ALA A 36 22.28 21.56 11.74
N ALA A 37 22.55 22.82 12.08
CA ALA A 37 21.83 23.52 13.15
C ALA A 37 20.39 23.89 12.74
N GLU A 38 20.17 24.22 11.48
CA GLU A 38 18.82 24.34 10.90
C GLU A 38 18.11 22.98 10.92
N GLY A 39 18.81 21.94 10.44
CA GLY A 39 18.32 20.55 10.47
C GLY A 39 17.91 20.07 11.85
N LYS A 40 18.68 20.41 12.89
CA LYS A 40 18.37 20.09 14.29
C LYS A 40 17.00 20.64 14.72
N THR A 41 16.69 21.87 14.31
CA THR A 41 15.41 22.52 14.67
C THR A 41 14.23 21.77 14.04
N ILE A 42 14.36 21.40 12.77
CA ILE A 42 13.32 20.65 12.04
C ILE A 42 13.19 19.23 12.61
N TYR A 43 14.32 18.58 12.88
CA TYR A 43 14.37 17.24 13.47
C TYR A 43 13.60 17.18 14.80
N ALA A 44 13.85 18.12 15.71
CA ALA A 44 13.18 18.17 17.00
C ALA A 44 11.65 18.30 16.87
N GLN A 45 11.18 19.02 15.84
CA GLN A 45 9.75 19.25 15.62
C GLN A 45 9.04 18.08 14.93
N ARG A 46 9.75 17.27 14.15
CA ARG A 46 9.15 16.38 13.14
C ARG A 46 9.64 14.93 13.20
N CYS A 47 10.89 14.72 13.59
CA CYS A 47 11.56 13.42 13.50
C CYS A 47 11.77 12.79 14.88
N GLU A 48 12.03 13.61 15.91
CA GLU A 48 12.35 13.19 17.27
C GLU A 48 11.28 12.29 17.91
N ILE A 49 10.00 12.56 17.65
CA ILE A 49 8.87 11.78 18.16
C ILE A 49 8.99 10.28 17.82
N CYS A 50 9.61 9.95 16.68
CA CYS A 50 9.88 8.57 16.27
C CYS A 50 11.34 8.17 16.54
N HIS A 51 12.29 9.00 16.11
CA HIS A 51 13.71 8.66 16.07
C HIS A 51 14.49 8.99 17.35
N GLY A 52 13.87 9.62 18.35
CA GLY A 52 14.47 9.98 19.63
C GLY A 52 15.34 11.24 19.56
N GLU A 53 15.52 11.93 20.68
CA GLU A 53 16.35 13.15 20.76
C GLU A 53 17.81 12.85 20.37
N ASN A 54 18.28 11.66 20.74
CA ASN A 54 19.63 11.18 20.48
C ASN A 54 19.79 10.47 19.13
N GLY A 55 18.73 10.40 18.31
CA GLY A 55 18.76 9.65 17.06
C GLY A 55 18.87 8.14 17.21
N ASP A 56 18.58 7.59 18.39
CA ASP A 56 18.73 6.18 18.75
C ASP A 56 17.50 5.31 18.41
N GLY A 57 16.52 5.87 17.69
CA GLY A 57 15.29 5.17 17.32
C GLY A 57 14.34 4.92 18.48
N LYS A 58 14.57 5.54 19.66
CA LYS A 58 13.77 5.35 20.89
C LYS A 58 12.88 6.55 21.21
N GLY A 59 12.33 7.20 20.18
CA GLY A 59 11.34 8.25 20.37
C GLY A 59 10.07 7.73 21.07
N PRO A 60 9.26 8.61 21.69
CA PRO A 60 8.05 8.20 22.42
C PRO A 60 7.08 7.35 21.60
N ALA A 61 7.02 7.55 20.28
CA ALA A 61 6.14 6.78 19.39
C ALA A 61 6.75 5.43 18.95
N ALA A 62 8.03 5.17 19.21
CA ALA A 62 8.72 3.97 18.74
C ALA A 62 8.17 2.67 19.35
N GLU A 63 7.55 2.72 20.55
CA GLU A 63 6.97 1.55 21.21
C GLU A 63 5.86 0.90 20.36
N ILE A 64 4.99 1.72 19.78
CA ILE A 64 3.82 1.32 18.98
C ILE A 64 4.10 1.21 17.47
N MET A 65 5.37 1.29 17.05
CA MET A 65 5.75 1.24 15.64
C MET A 65 6.37 -0.10 15.26
N PHE A 66 5.96 -0.58 14.09
CA PHE A 66 6.50 -1.75 13.42
C PHE A 66 6.52 -1.49 11.90
N PRO A 67 7.68 -1.50 11.24
CA PRO A 67 9.03 -1.70 11.81
C PRO A 67 9.44 -0.60 12.79
N LYS A 68 10.43 -0.87 13.65
CA LYS A 68 11.00 0.13 14.55
C LYS A 68 11.68 1.28 13.77
N PRO A 69 11.62 2.52 14.28
CA PRO A 69 12.39 3.64 13.72
C PRO A 69 13.88 3.32 13.66
N ARG A 70 14.56 3.90 12.68
CA ARG A 70 16.01 3.71 12.51
C ARG A 70 16.77 4.37 13.67
N ASP A 71 17.66 3.61 14.29
CA ASP A 71 18.77 4.11 15.09
C ASP A 71 19.90 4.60 14.16
N PHE A 72 20.12 5.90 14.16
CA PHE A 72 21.14 6.57 13.34
C PHE A 72 22.54 6.49 13.94
N THR A 73 22.67 6.16 15.24
CA THR A 73 23.97 6.15 15.95
C THR A 73 24.91 5.07 15.43
N PHE A 74 24.35 3.96 14.95
CA PHE A 74 25.10 2.87 14.32
C PHE A 74 25.66 3.22 12.93
N GLY A 75 25.16 4.27 12.27
CA GLY A 75 25.59 4.60 10.91
C GLY A 75 25.12 3.59 9.84
N GLU A 76 24.21 2.68 10.19
CA GLU A 76 23.70 1.62 9.32
C GLU A 76 22.37 1.98 8.67
N PHE A 77 22.31 2.02 7.34
CA PHE A 77 21.11 2.41 6.60
C PHE A 77 20.68 1.31 5.63
N LYS A 78 19.37 1.01 5.61
CA LYS A 78 18.80 -0.03 4.72
C LYS A 78 18.74 0.41 3.26
N ILE A 79 18.44 1.69 3.02
CA ILE A 79 18.16 2.23 1.69
C ILE A 79 19.32 3.13 1.29
N ARG A 80 20.09 2.68 0.30
CA ARG A 80 21.33 3.33 -0.14
C ARG A 80 21.74 2.87 -1.53
N THR A 81 22.67 3.59 -2.13
CA THR A 81 23.25 3.28 -3.44
C THR A 81 24.73 2.86 -3.38
N THR A 82 25.31 2.73 -2.19
CA THR A 82 26.74 2.43 -1.95
C THR A 82 26.98 0.94 -1.63
N SER A 83 28.22 0.45 -1.50
CA SER A 83 28.56 -0.97 -1.18
C SER A 83 28.23 -1.33 0.28
N SER A 84 27.92 -2.60 0.63
CA SER A 84 27.33 -3.00 1.95
C SER A 84 28.01 -2.45 3.21
N ASP A 85 29.29 -2.15 3.12
CA ASP A 85 30.21 -1.66 4.14
C ASP A 85 30.35 -0.11 4.17
N SER A 86 29.66 0.59 3.27
CA SER A 86 29.75 2.05 3.09
C SER A 86 28.48 2.76 3.58
N PRO A 87 28.60 3.95 4.21
CA PRO A 87 27.44 4.76 4.57
C PRO A 87 26.64 5.22 3.32
N PRO A 88 25.37 5.63 3.48
CA PRO A 88 24.60 6.21 2.40
C PRO A 88 25.21 7.54 1.93
N THR A 89 24.93 7.91 0.68
CA THR A 89 25.23 9.26 0.18
C THR A 89 24.26 10.30 0.75
N ASP A 90 24.60 11.58 0.64
CA ASP A 90 23.65 12.67 0.97
C ASP A 90 22.38 12.58 0.12
N GLY A 91 22.52 12.18 -1.15
CA GLY A 91 21.40 11.96 -2.06
C GLY A 91 20.47 10.83 -1.60
N ASP A 92 21.02 9.75 -1.04
CA ASP A 92 20.22 8.65 -0.48
C ASP A 92 19.40 9.14 0.73
N LEU A 93 20.03 9.85 1.67
CA LEU A 93 19.35 10.39 2.86
C LEU A 93 18.25 11.39 2.48
N ILE A 94 18.57 12.34 1.59
CA ILE A 94 17.61 13.32 1.05
C ILE A 94 16.46 12.60 0.35
N GLY A 95 16.75 11.56 -0.44
CA GLY A 95 15.76 10.75 -1.13
C GLY A 95 14.81 10.04 -0.18
N VAL A 96 15.34 9.41 0.87
CA VAL A 96 14.53 8.72 1.91
C VAL A 96 13.67 9.70 2.69
N ILE A 97 14.23 10.84 3.14
CA ILE A 97 13.45 11.85 3.88
C ILE A 97 12.36 12.43 2.97
N GLY A 98 12.69 12.76 1.72
CA GLY A 98 11.74 13.36 0.79
C GLY A 98 10.61 12.42 0.39
N ASN A 99 10.91 11.16 0.06
CA ASN A 99 9.93 10.18 -0.43
C ASN A 99 9.28 9.34 0.66
N GLY A 100 9.82 9.36 1.88
CA GLY A 100 9.40 8.45 2.95
C GLY A 100 9.84 7.01 2.68
N MET A 101 9.31 6.08 3.49
CA MET A 101 9.51 4.65 3.29
C MET A 101 8.14 3.96 3.27
N PRO A 102 7.60 3.63 2.08
CA PRO A 102 6.37 2.87 1.94
C PRO A 102 6.39 1.57 2.76
N GLY A 103 5.22 1.14 3.24
CA GLY A 103 5.12 -0.03 4.13
C GLY A 103 5.74 0.17 5.52
N SER A 104 5.99 1.42 5.93
CA SER A 104 6.38 1.80 7.30
C SER A 104 5.66 3.08 7.72
N THR A 105 5.88 3.53 8.95
CA THR A 105 5.34 4.78 9.49
C THR A 105 6.13 6.03 9.05
N MET A 106 7.19 5.91 8.24
CA MET A 106 7.99 7.05 7.79
C MET A 106 7.32 7.78 6.61
N PRO A 107 6.72 8.96 6.81
CA PRO A 107 6.00 9.66 5.76
C PRO A 107 6.94 10.35 4.76
N ALA A 108 6.40 10.73 3.61
CA ALA A 108 7.09 11.57 2.64
C ALA A 108 7.07 13.04 3.08
N TRP A 109 8.25 13.66 3.26
CA TRP A 109 8.34 15.05 3.70
C TRP A 109 8.39 16.07 2.56
N LYS A 110 8.56 15.65 1.31
CA LYS A 110 8.71 16.56 0.14
C LYS A 110 7.54 17.49 -0.14
N ASN A 111 6.36 17.21 0.44
CA ASN A 111 5.17 18.04 0.31
C ASN A 111 4.95 18.98 1.51
N VAL A 112 5.82 18.89 2.52
CA VAL A 112 5.74 19.66 3.77
C VAL A 112 7.00 20.52 3.97
N LEU A 113 8.17 19.97 3.64
CA LEU A 113 9.47 20.62 3.73
C LEU A 113 10.00 20.93 2.33
N SER A 114 10.71 22.04 2.22
CA SER A 114 11.50 22.39 1.05
C SER A 114 12.71 21.47 0.87
N LYS A 115 13.31 21.49 -0.33
CA LYS A 115 14.51 20.69 -0.63
C LYS A 115 15.68 21.05 0.29
N ASP A 116 15.84 22.33 0.62
CA ASP A 116 16.93 22.81 1.47
C ASP A 116 16.73 22.38 2.93
N GLU A 117 15.48 22.42 3.42
CA GLU A 117 15.12 21.91 4.75
C GLU A 117 15.35 20.40 4.85
N ILE A 118 15.03 19.63 3.81
CA ILE A 118 15.32 18.19 3.76
C ILE A 118 16.83 17.93 3.79
N ALA A 119 17.61 18.69 3.02
CA ALA A 119 19.07 18.61 3.05
C ALA A 119 19.64 19.00 4.42
N ALA A 120 19.04 19.98 5.10
CA ALA A 120 19.38 20.37 6.46
C ALA A 120 19.18 19.22 7.46
N VAL A 121 18.01 18.55 7.40
CA VAL A 121 17.73 17.38 8.23
C VAL A 121 18.71 16.24 7.92
N ALA A 122 18.99 15.96 6.65
CA ALA A 122 19.98 14.94 6.26
C ALA A 122 21.36 15.25 6.86
N ALA A 123 21.80 16.52 6.80
CA ALA A 123 23.06 16.95 7.41
C ALA A 123 23.07 16.77 8.93
N TYR A 124 21.95 17.01 9.61
CA TYR A 124 21.83 16.78 11.06
C TYR A 124 21.83 15.29 11.42
N VAL A 125 21.12 14.43 10.65
CA VAL A 125 21.11 12.97 10.85
C VAL A 125 22.52 12.38 10.82
N LYS A 126 23.38 12.90 9.93
CA LYS A 126 24.79 12.47 9.84
C LYS A 126 25.60 12.78 11.10
N THR A 127 25.17 13.72 11.94
CA THR A 127 25.91 14.07 13.18
C THR A 127 25.75 13.03 14.30
N PHE A 128 24.83 12.09 14.16
CA PHE A 128 24.61 11.04 15.17
C PHE A 128 25.64 9.90 15.10
N SER A 129 26.45 9.80 14.04
CA SER A 129 27.40 8.70 13.87
C SER A 129 28.71 9.15 13.22
N ASP A 130 29.83 8.65 13.75
CA ASP A 130 31.16 8.89 13.21
C ASP A 130 31.39 8.21 11.84
N ALA A 131 30.50 7.31 11.42
CA ALA A 131 30.55 6.65 10.11
C ALA A 131 30.55 7.65 8.93
N PHE A 132 30.07 8.87 9.15
CA PHE A 132 30.03 9.93 8.14
C PHE A 132 31.26 10.85 8.12
N GLY A 133 32.26 10.62 8.99
CA GLY A 133 33.48 11.44 9.07
C GLY A 133 34.55 11.13 8.01
N GLY A 134 34.36 10.08 7.21
CA GLY A 134 35.31 9.60 6.21
C GLY A 134 35.19 10.26 4.83
N GLU A 135 35.82 9.62 3.84
CA GLU A 135 35.68 10.02 2.42
C GLU A 135 34.21 9.92 1.97
N ALA A 136 33.79 10.82 1.07
CA ALA A 136 32.44 10.83 0.55
C ALA A 136 32.12 9.49 -0.15
N PRO A 137 31.06 8.77 0.29
CA PRO A 137 30.76 7.45 -0.23
C PRO A 137 30.34 7.53 -1.70
N GLN A 138 30.73 6.52 -2.48
CA GLN A 138 30.49 6.49 -3.93
C GLN A 138 29.38 5.50 -4.29
N PRO A 139 28.37 5.91 -5.08
CA PRO A 139 27.34 4.99 -5.56
C PRO A 139 27.92 3.87 -6.42
N ILE A 140 27.39 2.66 -6.27
CA ILE A 140 27.61 1.58 -7.22
C ILE A 140 26.92 1.93 -8.54
N LYS A 141 27.52 1.49 -9.65
CA LYS A 141 26.95 1.66 -10.99
C LYS A 141 26.23 0.40 -11.39
N ALA A 142 24.94 0.51 -11.69
CA ALA A 142 24.22 -0.56 -12.37
C ALA A 142 24.72 -0.66 -13.82
N GLY A 143 24.92 -1.87 -14.32
CA GLY A 143 25.23 -2.08 -15.73
C GLY A 143 24.00 -1.89 -16.61
N ASN A 144 24.14 -2.24 -17.89
CA ASN A 144 23.08 -2.08 -18.86
C ASN A 144 21.88 -2.97 -18.52
N ARG A 145 20.70 -2.36 -18.35
CA ARG A 145 19.46 -3.08 -18.05
C ARG A 145 19.10 -4.06 -19.16
N VAL A 146 18.94 -5.32 -18.78
CA VAL A 146 18.33 -6.35 -19.64
C VAL A 146 16.85 -6.04 -19.82
N LYS A 147 16.35 -6.09 -21.06
CA LYS A 147 14.94 -5.87 -21.37
C LYS A 147 14.07 -6.93 -20.65
N PRO A 148 13.02 -6.53 -19.92
CA PRO A 148 12.09 -7.48 -19.32
C PRO A 148 11.29 -8.18 -20.41
N ASP A 149 11.54 -9.46 -20.60
CA ASP A 149 10.75 -10.37 -21.43
C ASP A 149 10.59 -11.72 -20.74
N GLY A 150 9.76 -12.61 -21.29
CA GLY A 150 9.49 -13.92 -20.68
C GLY A 150 10.74 -14.78 -20.49
N ALA A 151 11.78 -14.62 -21.33
CA ALA A 151 13.03 -15.37 -21.17
C ALA A 151 13.90 -14.81 -20.05
N SER A 152 13.98 -13.47 -19.93
CA SER A 152 14.65 -12.79 -18.82
C SER A 152 14.00 -13.12 -17.47
N VAL A 153 12.67 -13.06 -17.40
CA VAL A 153 11.90 -13.44 -16.20
C VAL A 153 12.14 -14.92 -15.83
N ALA A 154 12.14 -15.83 -16.81
CA ALA A 154 12.38 -17.25 -16.55
C ALA A 154 13.80 -17.53 -16.01
N ARG A 155 14.83 -16.86 -16.57
CA ARG A 155 16.20 -16.94 -16.04
C ARG A 155 16.29 -16.33 -14.64
N GLY A 156 15.64 -15.19 -14.41
CA GLY A 156 15.59 -14.54 -13.11
C GLY A 156 14.94 -15.39 -12.02
N ALA A 157 13.86 -16.11 -12.37
CA ALA A 157 13.22 -17.07 -11.47
C ALA A 157 14.17 -18.21 -11.07
N GLN A 158 15.06 -18.62 -11.98
CA GLN A 158 16.09 -19.60 -11.67
C GLN A 158 17.15 -19.02 -10.74
N VAL A 159 17.66 -17.82 -11.03
CA VAL A 159 18.61 -17.12 -10.15
C VAL A 159 18.05 -16.94 -8.74
N PHE A 160 16.78 -16.56 -8.61
CA PHE A 160 16.07 -16.42 -7.33
C PHE A 160 16.10 -17.70 -6.48
N ARG A 161 15.99 -18.87 -7.12
CA ARG A 161 16.11 -20.17 -6.47
C ARG A 161 17.56 -20.53 -6.16
N ASP A 162 18.48 -20.32 -7.09
CA ASP A 162 19.89 -20.68 -6.96
C ASP A 162 20.56 -19.93 -5.81
N VAL A 163 20.26 -18.63 -5.65
CA VAL A 163 20.73 -17.81 -4.51
C VAL A 163 19.79 -17.86 -3.31
N GLN A 164 18.81 -18.76 -3.34
CA GLN A 164 17.94 -19.13 -2.22
C GLN A 164 17.08 -18.00 -1.63
N CYS A 165 16.68 -17.01 -2.44
CA CYS A 165 15.77 -15.93 -2.01
C CYS A 165 14.46 -16.47 -1.42
N PHE A 166 13.96 -17.58 -1.96
CA PHE A 166 12.72 -18.25 -1.53
C PHE A 166 12.73 -18.68 -0.05
N LYS A 167 13.90 -18.89 0.58
CA LYS A 167 13.97 -19.27 2.00
C LYS A 167 13.37 -18.20 2.91
N CYS A 168 13.47 -16.93 2.52
CA CYS A 168 12.89 -15.80 3.23
C CYS A 168 11.62 -15.29 2.54
N HIS A 169 11.68 -15.07 1.23
CA HIS A 169 10.59 -14.45 0.49
C HIS A 169 9.48 -15.43 0.04
N GLY A 170 9.68 -16.75 0.19
CA GLY A 170 8.79 -17.77 -0.37
C GLY A 170 8.92 -17.92 -1.87
N ASP A 171 8.41 -19.03 -2.43
CA ASP A 171 8.49 -19.30 -3.87
C ASP A 171 7.66 -18.31 -4.70
N ALA A 172 6.53 -17.86 -4.16
CA ALA A 172 5.66 -16.85 -4.76
C ALA A 172 6.05 -15.41 -4.40
N GLY A 173 7.10 -15.22 -3.59
CA GLY A 173 7.56 -13.90 -3.16
C GLY A 173 6.71 -13.22 -2.09
N ARG A 174 5.75 -13.90 -1.43
CA ARG A 174 4.83 -13.27 -0.45
C ARG A 174 5.45 -13.01 0.93
N GLY A 175 6.72 -13.35 1.13
CA GLY A 175 7.37 -13.25 2.43
C GLY A 175 6.97 -14.37 3.40
N ASP A 176 6.56 -15.52 2.86
CA ASP A 176 6.10 -16.73 3.57
C ASP A 176 7.15 -17.86 3.54
N GLY A 177 8.41 -17.53 3.27
CA GLY A 177 9.50 -18.52 3.25
C GLY A 177 9.69 -19.19 4.62
N PRO A 178 10.27 -20.39 4.68
CA PRO A 178 10.44 -21.16 5.93
C PRO A 178 11.25 -20.44 7.02
N SER A 179 12.06 -19.43 6.64
CA SER A 179 12.80 -18.59 7.58
C SER A 179 12.07 -17.30 7.97
N ALA A 180 11.03 -16.88 7.25
CA ALA A 180 10.44 -15.54 7.31
C ALA A 180 10.06 -15.10 8.73
N LEU A 181 9.42 -15.98 9.49
CA LEU A 181 8.93 -15.67 10.85
C LEU A 181 10.01 -15.72 11.94
N LYS A 182 11.21 -16.19 11.61
CA LYS A 182 12.34 -16.34 12.55
C LYS A 182 13.39 -15.25 12.40
N LEU A 183 13.21 -14.36 11.42
CA LEU A 183 14.17 -13.32 11.11
C LEU A 183 14.14 -12.21 12.16
N LYS A 184 15.33 -11.79 12.55
CA LYS A 184 15.56 -10.64 13.42
C LYS A 184 16.54 -9.67 12.76
N ASP A 185 16.38 -8.38 13.03
CA ASP A 185 17.42 -7.42 12.69
C ASP A 185 18.58 -7.46 13.70
N ASP A 186 19.62 -6.69 13.43
CA ASP A 186 20.84 -6.67 14.25
C ASP A 186 20.59 -6.07 15.66
N TYR A 187 19.39 -5.55 15.92
CA TYR A 187 18.93 -5.06 17.22
C TYR A 187 17.97 -6.04 17.92
N ASP A 188 17.92 -7.30 17.46
CA ASP A 188 17.06 -8.38 17.96
C ASP A 188 15.55 -8.14 17.78
N ASN A 189 15.14 -7.13 17.00
CA ASN A 189 13.72 -6.93 16.67
C ASN A 189 13.29 -7.90 15.57
N ALA A 190 12.06 -8.40 15.67
CA ALA A 190 11.46 -9.15 14.57
C ALA A 190 11.43 -8.31 13.28
N ILE A 191 11.79 -8.91 12.15
CA ILE A 191 11.75 -8.25 10.85
C ILE A 191 11.21 -9.23 9.81
N PHE A 192 10.20 -8.80 9.07
CA PHE A 192 9.60 -9.63 8.03
C PHE A 192 10.12 -9.25 6.64
N PRO A 193 10.34 -10.24 5.76
CA PRO A 193 10.64 -9.97 4.36
C PRO A 193 9.44 -9.26 3.70
N ALA A 194 9.74 -8.38 2.76
CA ALA A 194 8.72 -7.71 1.96
C ALA A 194 7.94 -8.74 1.14
N ASP A 195 6.63 -8.52 1.01
CA ASP A 195 5.81 -9.19 0.00
C ASP A 195 6.18 -8.59 -1.36
N LEU A 196 6.93 -9.34 -2.14
CA LEU A 196 7.44 -8.96 -3.45
C LEU A 196 6.33 -8.79 -4.50
N THR A 197 5.11 -9.25 -4.21
CA THR A 197 3.94 -9.01 -5.07
C THR A 197 3.35 -7.61 -4.86
N GLN A 198 3.86 -6.86 -3.87
CA GLN A 198 3.40 -5.53 -3.50
C GLN A 198 4.51 -4.47 -3.59
N ALA A 199 5.10 -4.28 -4.77
CA ALA A 199 6.23 -3.37 -5.00
C ALA A 199 5.95 -1.91 -4.59
N TRP A 200 4.68 -1.48 -4.57
CA TRP A 200 4.28 -0.17 -4.07
C TRP A 200 4.53 0.03 -2.56
N LEU A 201 4.76 -1.04 -1.81
CA LEU A 201 5.15 -1.02 -0.39
C LEU A 201 6.66 -1.20 -0.16
N PHE A 202 7.48 -1.25 -1.22
CA PHE A 202 8.93 -1.35 -1.06
C PHE A 202 9.50 -0.07 -0.45
N ARG A 203 10.10 -0.20 0.74
CA ARG A 203 10.68 0.92 1.50
C ARG A 203 11.69 1.74 0.72
N GLY A 204 12.41 1.12 -0.22
CA GLY A 204 13.43 1.75 -1.05
C GLY A 204 12.97 2.17 -2.44
N GLY A 205 11.67 2.07 -2.74
CA GLY A 205 11.11 2.25 -4.08
C GLY A 205 10.89 0.91 -4.80
N GLY A 206 9.88 0.90 -5.68
CA GLY A 206 9.44 -0.28 -6.44
C GLY A 206 9.93 -0.31 -7.89
N THR A 207 10.77 0.64 -8.33
CA THR A 207 11.27 0.59 -9.71
C THR A 207 12.34 -0.48 -9.87
N ALA A 208 12.55 -0.98 -11.09
CA ALA A 208 13.61 -1.95 -11.36
C ALA A 208 15.01 -1.47 -10.91
N ASN A 209 15.31 -0.17 -11.01
CA ASN A 209 16.57 0.37 -10.48
C ASN A 209 16.63 0.30 -8.96
N ASP A 210 15.52 0.59 -8.27
CA ASP A 210 15.46 0.49 -6.81
C ASP A 210 15.64 -0.95 -6.35
N ILE A 211 14.97 -1.89 -7.02
CA ILE A 211 15.10 -3.33 -6.78
C ILE A 211 16.55 -3.78 -7.00
N TYR A 212 17.15 -3.38 -8.13
CA TYR A 212 18.57 -3.64 -8.41
C TYR A 212 19.46 -3.17 -7.27
N MET A 213 19.27 -1.94 -6.80
CA MET A 213 20.04 -1.39 -5.70
C MET A 213 19.84 -2.22 -4.43
N ARG A 214 18.63 -2.58 -4.03
CA ARG A 214 18.41 -3.37 -2.79
C ARG A 214 19.10 -4.73 -2.84
N ILE A 215 19.10 -5.40 -3.99
CA ILE A 215 19.75 -6.71 -4.14
C ILE A 215 21.28 -6.56 -4.15
N MET A 216 21.83 -5.54 -4.81
CA MET A 216 23.28 -5.35 -4.94
C MET A 216 23.92 -4.69 -3.72
N THR A 217 23.22 -3.80 -3.03
CA THR A 217 23.75 -3.08 -1.87
C THR A 217 23.44 -3.81 -0.57
N GLY A 218 22.48 -4.73 -0.56
CA GLY A 218 21.91 -5.29 0.65
C GLY A 218 21.13 -4.25 1.45
N MET A 219 20.53 -4.70 2.57
CA MET A 219 19.83 -3.85 3.53
C MET A 219 20.49 -3.97 4.90
N THR A 220 21.55 -3.17 5.13
CA THR A 220 22.35 -3.18 6.38
C THR A 220 21.46 -3.03 7.63
N GLY A 221 21.82 -3.73 8.71
CA GLY A 221 20.96 -3.84 9.88
C GLY A 221 19.78 -4.80 9.65
N SER A 222 19.90 -5.78 8.74
CA SER A 222 18.89 -6.82 8.52
C SER A 222 19.47 -8.08 7.89
N PRO A 223 18.74 -9.22 7.94
CA PRO A 223 19.16 -10.47 7.30
C PRO A 223 19.19 -10.48 5.77
N MET A 224 18.92 -9.37 5.08
CA MET A 224 18.99 -9.28 3.61
C MET A 224 20.39 -8.78 3.18
N PRO A 225 21.31 -9.69 2.80
CA PRO A 225 22.68 -9.32 2.47
C PRO A 225 22.78 -8.66 1.09
N SER A 226 23.96 -8.15 0.77
CA SER A 226 24.32 -7.88 -0.62
C SER A 226 24.52 -9.19 -1.37
N PHE A 227 24.01 -9.26 -2.61
CA PHE A 227 24.25 -10.36 -3.54
C PHE A 227 25.24 -9.99 -4.64
N ALA A 228 25.95 -8.86 -4.51
CA ALA A 228 26.92 -8.42 -5.52
C ALA A 228 28.00 -9.48 -5.79
N ASP A 229 28.52 -10.11 -4.73
CA ASP A 229 29.56 -11.14 -4.83
C ASP A 229 29.01 -12.53 -5.22
N ALA A 230 27.71 -12.77 -4.99
CA ALA A 230 27.05 -14.01 -5.39
C ALA A 230 26.64 -14.02 -6.87
N LEU A 231 26.47 -12.84 -7.48
CA LEU A 231 26.02 -12.65 -8.85
C LEU A 231 27.16 -12.12 -9.73
N VAL A 232 28.17 -12.98 -9.88
CA VAL A 232 29.37 -12.76 -10.70
C VAL A 232 29.49 -13.80 -11.82
N ASP A 233 30.27 -13.47 -12.84
CA ASP A 233 30.64 -14.35 -13.94
C ASP A 233 31.75 -15.33 -13.51
N GLU A 234 32.17 -16.20 -14.42
CA GLU A 234 33.24 -17.18 -14.18
C GLU A 234 34.61 -16.55 -13.83
N ASN A 235 34.80 -15.27 -14.14
CA ASN A 235 36.02 -14.52 -13.88
C ASN A 235 35.92 -13.63 -12.63
N GLY A 236 34.79 -13.68 -11.91
CA GLY A 236 34.53 -12.86 -10.73
C GLY A 236 34.07 -11.42 -11.01
N ASN A 237 33.75 -11.08 -12.27
CA ASN A 237 33.18 -9.76 -12.61
C ASN A 237 31.66 -9.76 -12.40
N PRO A 238 31.03 -8.58 -12.21
CA PRO A 238 29.57 -8.43 -12.22
C PRO A 238 28.89 -9.13 -13.40
N ASP A 239 28.04 -10.13 -13.10
CA ASP A 239 27.19 -10.77 -14.12
C ASP A 239 25.90 -9.94 -14.28
N GLU A 240 25.98 -8.87 -15.06
CA GLU A 240 24.87 -7.96 -15.30
C GLU A 240 23.65 -8.66 -15.91
N GLN A 241 23.86 -9.75 -16.66
CA GLN A 241 22.77 -10.55 -17.20
C GLN A 241 21.99 -11.24 -16.07
N LYS A 242 22.67 -11.96 -15.17
CA LYS A 242 22.02 -12.59 -14.00
C LYS A 242 21.38 -11.57 -13.07
N ARG A 243 22.06 -10.45 -12.81
CA ARG A 243 21.57 -9.39 -11.91
C ARG A 243 20.28 -8.78 -12.43
N TRP A 244 20.23 -8.40 -13.70
CA TRP A 244 19.02 -7.82 -14.29
C TRP A 244 17.93 -8.84 -14.56
N ASP A 245 18.26 -10.10 -14.88
CA ASP A 245 17.26 -11.16 -14.99
C ASP A 245 16.56 -11.36 -13.64
N LEU A 246 17.31 -11.43 -12.53
CA LEU A 246 16.74 -11.53 -11.18
C LEU A 246 15.84 -10.33 -10.85
N VAL A 247 16.29 -9.11 -11.17
CA VAL A 247 15.49 -7.89 -11.00
C VAL A 247 14.19 -7.97 -11.80
N ASN A 248 14.26 -8.34 -13.07
CA ASN A 248 13.08 -8.46 -13.94
C ASN A 248 12.12 -9.54 -13.42
N TYR A 249 12.62 -10.62 -12.83
CA TYR A 249 11.76 -11.60 -12.15
C TYR A 249 11.06 -11.00 -10.93
N VAL A 250 11.77 -10.34 -10.03
CA VAL A 250 11.16 -9.70 -8.84
C VAL A 250 10.16 -8.62 -9.25
N ASP A 251 10.48 -7.79 -10.24
CA ASP A 251 9.60 -6.78 -10.83
C ASP A 251 8.32 -7.42 -11.38
N SER A 252 8.43 -8.59 -12.03
CA SER A 252 7.28 -9.31 -12.60
C SER A 252 6.30 -9.92 -11.59
N LEU A 253 6.67 -10.00 -10.30
CA LEU A 253 5.80 -10.54 -9.24
C LEU A 253 4.70 -9.55 -8.83
N SER A 254 4.89 -8.26 -9.10
CA SER A 254 3.96 -7.19 -8.73
C SER A 254 3.29 -6.58 -9.97
N PRO A 255 2.06 -6.07 -9.88
CA PRO A 255 1.48 -5.24 -10.93
C PRO A 255 2.29 -3.95 -11.15
N ASP A 256 2.30 -3.45 -12.39
CA ASP A 256 3.02 -2.23 -12.78
C ASP A 256 2.63 -0.98 -11.97
N THR A 257 1.40 -0.95 -11.46
CA THR A 257 0.87 0.16 -10.66
C THR A 257 0.23 -0.35 -9.38
N ALA A 258 0.36 0.43 -8.32
CA ALA A 258 -0.35 0.20 -7.07
C ALA A 258 -1.86 0.07 -7.36
N PRO A 259 -2.55 -0.91 -6.76
CA PRO A 259 -3.98 -1.04 -6.92
C PRO A 259 -4.70 0.11 -6.20
N GLU A 260 -5.58 0.80 -6.92
CA GLU A 260 -6.38 1.90 -6.37
C GLU A 260 -7.77 1.41 -5.96
N PRO A 261 -8.24 1.73 -4.74
CA PRO A 261 -9.56 1.32 -4.30
C PRO A 261 -10.65 2.05 -5.10
N GLN A 262 -11.61 1.28 -5.60
CA GLN A 262 -12.79 1.82 -6.28
C GLN A 262 -13.93 2.03 -5.29
N ALA A 263 -14.64 3.15 -5.38
CA ALA A 263 -15.76 3.45 -4.48
C ALA A 263 -16.87 2.37 -4.48
N ALA A 264 -16.98 1.56 -5.54
CA ALA A 264 -17.95 0.49 -5.63
C ALA A 264 -17.40 -0.78 -6.31
N ILE A 265 -17.78 -1.94 -5.77
CA ILE A 265 -17.70 -3.26 -6.42
C ILE A 265 -18.89 -3.37 -7.37
N ILE A 266 -18.65 -3.25 -8.68
CA ILE A 266 -19.69 -3.37 -9.71
C ILE A 266 -19.69 -4.80 -10.25
N LEU A 267 -20.81 -5.50 -10.06
CA LEU A 267 -20.98 -6.89 -10.49
C LEU A 267 -21.87 -6.98 -11.74
N LYS A 268 -21.49 -7.86 -12.66
CA LYS A 268 -22.30 -8.24 -13.83
C LYS A 268 -23.02 -9.56 -13.55
N PRO A 269 -24.28 -9.72 -14.01
CA PRO A 269 -24.99 -10.96 -13.85
C PRO A 269 -24.31 -12.05 -14.67
N ILE A 270 -24.30 -13.28 -14.14
CA ILE A 270 -23.92 -14.47 -14.87
C ILE A 270 -25.11 -15.38 -15.11
N ASP A 271 -25.02 -16.15 -16.20
CA ASP A 271 -25.89 -17.30 -16.42
C ASP A 271 -25.29 -18.53 -15.74
N GLY A 272 -26.11 -19.29 -15.01
CA GLY A 272 -25.70 -20.52 -14.34
C GLY A 272 -25.23 -20.35 -12.89
N ASP A 273 -24.52 -21.36 -12.40
CA ASP A 273 -24.14 -21.46 -10.99
C ASP A 273 -22.88 -20.65 -10.66
N ILE A 274 -22.87 -20.12 -9.44
CA ILE A 274 -21.70 -19.47 -8.87
C ILE A 274 -20.69 -20.57 -8.47
N PRO A 275 -19.41 -20.45 -8.90
CA PRO A 275 -18.38 -21.41 -8.51
C PRO A 275 -18.18 -21.44 -6.99
N THR A 276 -18.09 -22.65 -6.43
CA THR A 276 -17.80 -22.84 -4.99
C THR A 276 -16.30 -22.85 -4.70
N GLU A 277 -15.48 -23.38 -5.60
CA GLU A 277 -14.04 -23.49 -5.39
C GLU A 277 -13.32 -22.14 -5.61
N PRO A 278 -12.45 -21.68 -4.69
CA PRO A 278 -11.69 -20.44 -4.85
C PRO A 278 -10.81 -20.42 -6.11
N ALA A 279 -10.30 -21.58 -6.54
CA ALA A 279 -9.43 -21.71 -7.70
C ALA A 279 -10.20 -21.84 -9.04
N ALA A 280 -11.53 -21.73 -9.04
CA ALA A 280 -12.34 -21.90 -10.25
C ALA A 280 -12.04 -20.82 -11.30
N VAL A 281 -11.86 -21.24 -12.56
CA VAL A 281 -11.52 -20.34 -13.68
C VAL A 281 -12.58 -19.26 -13.93
N GLN A 282 -13.83 -19.54 -13.58
CA GLN A 282 -14.96 -18.62 -13.72
C GLN A 282 -14.73 -17.29 -12.98
N TRP A 283 -13.99 -17.29 -11.87
CA TRP A 283 -13.62 -16.07 -11.14
C TRP A 283 -12.80 -15.10 -11.98
N GLN A 284 -12.05 -15.58 -12.98
CA GLN A 284 -11.24 -14.74 -13.87
C GLN A 284 -12.08 -13.82 -14.75
N SER A 285 -13.36 -14.15 -14.99
CA SER A 285 -14.31 -13.31 -15.72
C SER A 285 -14.79 -12.09 -14.92
N ALA A 286 -14.68 -12.13 -13.59
CA ALA A 286 -15.04 -11.01 -12.72
C ALA A 286 -13.99 -9.89 -12.76
N THR A 287 -14.37 -8.68 -12.37
CA THR A 287 -13.40 -7.61 -12.11
C THR A 287 -12.74 -7.85 -10.74
N LEU A 288 -11.42 -7.67 -10.67
CA LEU A 288 -10.67 -7.71 -9.41
C LEU A 288 -10.65 -6.32 -8.78
N TYR A 289 -11.19 -6.22 -7.57
CA TYR A 289 -11.13 -5.01 -6.75
C TYR A 289 -10.11 -5.20 -5.63
N TYR A 290 -9.49 -4.10 -5.20
CA TYR A 290 -8.58 -4.07 -4.06
C TYR A 290 -9.07 -3.02 -3.06
N TYR A 291 -9.04 -3.37 -1.78
CA TYR A 291 -9.41 -2.48 -0.70
C TYR A 291 -8.32 -2.49 0.37
N PRO A 292 -7.66 -1.34 0.63
CA PRO A 292 -6.66 -1.26 1.68
C PRO A 292 -7.31 -1.44 3.05
N LEU A 293 -6.60 -2.13 3.93
CA LEU A 293 -6.93 -2.23 5.35
C LEU A 293 -5.96 -1.39 6.17
N VAL A 294 -6.48 -0.78 7.22
CA VAL A 294 -5.73 0.01 8.19
C VAL A 294 -6.00 -0.54 9.59
N GLY A 295 -5.11 -0.27 10.53
CA GLY A 295 -5.30 -0.77 11.89
C GLY A 295 -6.46 -0.07 12.58
N GLU A 296 -7.20 -0.82 13.39
CA GLU A 296 -8.23 -0.26 14.26
C GLU A 296 -7.56 0.54 15.39
N ILE A 297 -7.68 1.87 15.35
CA ILE A 297 -7.03 2.78 16.31
C ILE A 297 -8.02 3.58 17.16
N MET A 298 -9.31 3.35 16.98
CA MET A 298 -10.38 4.16 17.56
C MET A 298 -10.83 3.56 18.90
N ARG A 299 -10.61 2.27 19.12
CA ARG A 299 -10.89 1.53 20.34
C ARG A 299 -9.63 0.91 20.91
N GLU A 300 -9.66 0.60 22.21
CA GLU A 300 -8.59 -0.15 22.86
C GLU A 300 -8.92 -1.66 22.84
N PRO A 301 -7.92 -2.54 22.69
CA PRO A 301 -6.52 -2.24 22.38
C PRO A 301 -6.36 -1.77 20.92
N ARG A 302 -5.63 -0.66 20.72
CA ARG A 302 -5.36 -0.12 19.38
C ARG A 302 -4.32 -0.96 18.64
N ASP A 303 -4.57 -1.21 17.36
CA ASP A 303 -3.57 -1.74 16.45
C ASP A 303 -3.09 -0.65 15.48
N TYR A 304 -1.85 -0.21 15.66
CA TYR A 304 -1.23 0.78 14.77
C TYR A 304 -0.48 0.13 13.60
N THR A 305 -0.30 -1.19 13.63
CA THR A 305 0.63 -1.92 12.76
C THR A 305 0.05 -3.27 12.32
N PRO A 306 -1.15 -3.28 11.70
CA PRO A 306 -1.77 -4.53 11.27
C PRO A 306 -0.84 -5.24 10.28
N SER A 307 -0.74 -6.56 10.34
CA SER A 307 0.10 -7.29 9.38
C SER A 307 -0.56 -7.35 8.00
N ILE A 308 -1.90 -7.43 7.97
CA ILE A 308 -2.72 -7.50 6.76
C ILE A 308 -2.93 -6.08 6.19
N LYS A 309 -2.60 -5.89 4.91
CA LYS A 309 -2.59 -4.55 4.27
C LYS A 309 -3.79 -4.26 3.37
N GLY A 310 -4.54 -5.28 3.01
CA GLY A 310 -5.62 -5.13 2.03
C GLY A 310 -6.27 -6.46 1.68
N VAL A 311 -7.44 -6.36 1.08
CA VAL A 311 -8.19 -7.49 0.53
C VAL A 311 -8.41 -7.31 -0.96
N TRP A 312 -8.35 -8.42 -1.69
CA TRP A 312 -8.73 -8.52 -3.08
C TRP A 312 -10.08 -9.19 -3.18
N VAL A 313 -10.99 -8.61 -3.95
CA VAL A 313 -12.38 -9.07 -4.03
C VAL A 313 -12.78 -9.26 -5.49
N ARG A 314 -13.35 -10.43 -5.79
CA ARG A 314 -14.08 -10.72 -7.03
C ARG A 314 -15.50 -11.10 -6.65
N GLY A 315 -16.48 -10.58 -7.38
CA GLY A 315 -17.88 -10.96 -7.17
C GLY A 315 -18.53 -11.48 -8.44
N LEU A 316 -19.41 -12.45 -8.26
CA LEU A 316 -20.30 -12.99 -9.29
C LEU A 316 -21.69 -13.11 -8.66
N TYR A 317 -22.74 -12.83 -9.44
CA TYR A 317 -24.10 -13.04 -8.95
C TYR A 317 -24.99 -13.54 -10.10
N ASN A 318 -26.00 -14.33 -9.76
CA ASN A 318 -27.02 -14.81 -10.70
C ASN A 318 -28.41 -14.36 -10.21
N SER A 319 -29.49 -14.98 -10.69
CA SER A 319 -30.85 -14.61 -10.28
C SER A 319 -31.19 -14.88 -8.81
N THR A 320 -30.44 -15.74 -8.13
CA THR A 320 -30.76 -16.23 -6.78
C THR A 320 -29.69 -15.93 -5.74
N ASP A 321 -28.41 -15.89 -6.14
CA ASP A 321 -27.29 -15.88 -5.22
C ASP A 321 -26.25 -14.79 -5.54
N LEU A 322 -25.52 -14.39 -4.50
CA LEU A 322 -24.27 -13.64 -4.58
C LEU A 322 -23.11 -14.54 -4.15
N GLY A 323 -22.00 -14.46 -4.86
CA GLY A 323 -20.73 -15.06 -4.52
C GLY A 323 -19.62 -14.02 -4.48
N LEU A 324 -18.85 -13.99 -3.40
CA LEU A 324 -17.66 -13.15 -3.24
C LEU A 324 -16.45 -14.05 -3.00
N LEU A 325 -15.45 -13.97 -3.88
CA LEU A 325 -14.11 -14.48 -3.61
C LEU A 325 -13.29 -13.35 -2.99
N VAL A 326 -12.96 -13.50 -1.71
CA VAL A 326 -12.12 -12.58 -0.93
C VAL A 326 -10.77 -13.23 -0.71
N GLN A 327 -9.69 -12.50 -0.99
CA GLN A 327 -8.32 -12.97 -0.83
C GLN A 327 -7.50 -11.92 -0.07
N TRP A 328 -6.63 -12.35 0.82
CA TRP A 328 -5.68 -11.47 1.51
C TRP A 328 -4.37 -12.19 1.73
N ASP A 329 -3.31 -11.40 1.84
CA ASP A 329 -1.97 -11.92 2.10
C ASP A 329 -1.76 -12.07 3.61
N ASP A 330 -1.36 -13.27 3.99
CA ASP A 330 -1.00 -13.66 5.34
C ASP A 330 0.17 -14.65 5.23
N ARG A 331 1.28 -14.37 5.93
CA ARG A 331 2.53 -15.14 5.77
C ARG A 331 2.39 -16.56 6.29
N GLN A 332 1.50 -16.81 7.23
CA GLN A 332 1.32 -18.14 7.80
C GLN A 332 -0.12 -18.37 8.20
N GLN A 333 -0.69 -19.45 7.66
CA GLN A 333 -1.98 -19.93 8.13
C GLN A 333 -1.91 -20.31 9.61
N ASN A 334 -2.81 -19.73 10.39
CA ASN A 334 -3.01 -20.02 11.79
C ASN A 334 -4.48 -20.40 12.07
N THR A 335 -4.70 -21.68 12.34
CA THR A 335 -6.02 -22.23 12.68
C THR A 335 -6.29 -22.27 14.19
N GLY A 336 -5.52 -21.55 15.01
CA GLY A 336 -5.72 -21.43 16.46
C GLY A 336 -5.11 -22.57 17.27
N ALA A 337 -3.99 -23.12 16.81
CA ALA A 337 -3.27 -24.13 17.56
C ALA A 337 -2.86 -23.59 18.95
N GLU A 338 -2.92 -24.44 19.98
CA GLU A 338 -2.49 -24.10 21.34
C GLU A 338 -3.25 -22.91 21.98
N GLY A 339 -4.47 -22.63 21.51
CA GLY A 339 -5.32 -21.56 22.06
C GLY A 339 -4.94 -20.16 21.58
N GLN A 340 -4.11 -20.05 20.56
CA GLN A 340 -3.85 -18.78 19.87
C GLN A 340 -5.12 -18.30 19.13
N PRO A 341 -5.30 -16.98 18.94
CA PRO A 341 -6.32 -16.46 18.04
C PRO A 341 -6.18 -17.08 16.64
N GLN A 342 -7.29 -17.23 15.94
CA GLN A 342 -7.33 -17.78 14.58
C GLN A 342 -7.26 -16.63 13.57
N ASP A 343 -6.79 -16.90 12.36
CA ASP A 343 -6.95 -15.92 11.28
C ASP A 343 -8.43 -15.81 10.92
N GLU A 344 -8.89 -14.60 10.63
CA GLU A 344 -10.30 -14.33 10.37
C GLU A 344 -10.48 -13.27 9.29
N ILE A 345 -11.56 -13.39 8.53
CA ILE A 345 -12.03 -12.38 7.58
C ILE A 345 -13.53 -12.18 7.76
N ASP A 346 -13.93 -10.92 7.85
CA ASP A 346 -15.31 -10.48 7.90
C ASP A 346 -15.67 -9.68 6.65
N VAL A 347 -16.80 -10.02 6.05
CA VAL A 347 -17.48 -9.16 5.09
C VAL A 347 -18.70 -8.56 5.76
N GLN A 348 -18.72 -7.24 5.88
CA GLN A 348 -19.74 -6.50 6.61
C GLN A 348 -20.70 -5.80 5.64
N PHE A 349 -22.00 -6.03 5.86
CA PHE A 349 -23.09 -5.28 5.26
C PHE A 349 -23.92 -4.60 6.35
N GLN A 350 -24.68 -3.57 6.01
CA GLN A 350 -25.75 -3.11 6.90
C GLN A 350 -26.89 -4.12 6.84
N THR A 351 -27.63 -4.35 7.93
CA THR A 351 -28.82 -5.21 7.91
C THR A 351 -29.94 -4.65 7.01
N LYS A 352 -29.93 -3.34 6.75
CA LYS A 352 -30.86 -2.64 5.85
C LYS A 352 -30.12 -1.64 4.98
N VAL A 353 -30.62 -1.38 3.77
CA VAL A 353 -30.11 -0.30 2.94
C VAL A 353 -30.43 1.03 3.64
N PRO A 354 -29.43 1.89 3.94
CA PRO A 354 -29.65 3.11 4.71
C PRO A 354 -30.49 4.12 3.94
N GLU A 355 -31.43 4.76 4.64
CA GLU A 355 -32.15 5.93 4.13
C GLU A 355 -31.26 7.17 4.27
N GLY A 356 -30.34 7.37 3.32
CA GLY A 356 -29.49 8.56 3.25
C GLY A 356 -27.99 8.27 3.29
N ALA A 357 -27.23 9.30 3.71
CA ALA A 357 -25.76 9.29 3.69
C ALA A 357 -25.13 8.68 4.95
N GLU A 358 -25.91 8.48 6.01
CA GLU A 358 -25.41 7.91 7.26
C GLU A 358 -24.95 6.46 7.03
N ARG A 359 -23.85 6.11 7.68
CA ARG A 359 -23.25 4.78 7.66
C ARG A 359 -23.04 4.36 9.11
N PRO A 360 -23.31 3.09 9.46
CA PRO A 360 -23.01 2.58 10.78
C PRO A 360 -21.52 2.76 11.09
N TYR A 361 -21.22 2.69 12.37
CA TYR A 361 -19.85 2.59 12.81
C TYR A 361 -19.09 1.46 12.07
N PHE A 362 -17.87 1.75 11.64
CA PHE A 362 -17.09 0.85 10.78
C PHE A 362 -16.65 -0.43 11.50
N VAL A 363 -16.54 -0.41 12.84
CA VAL A 363 -16.27 -1.60 13.65
C VAL A 363 -17.59 -2.24 14.12
N TYR A 364 -18.20 -3.00 13.21
CA TYR A 364 -19.37 -3.84 13.48
C TYR A 364 -20.65 -3.08 13.92
N GLY A 365 -20.84 -1.86 13.43
CA GLY A 365 -22.07 -1.08 13.61
C GLY A 365 -22.31 -0.59 15.04
N ASP A 366 -23.57 -0.33 15.35
CA ASP A 366 -24.04 0.07 16.67
C ASP A 366 -25.47 -0.44 16.90
N ALA A 367 -26.07 -0.12 18.07
CA ALA A 367 -27.39 -0.62 18.43
C ALA A 367 -28.51 -0.11 17.51
N ASP A 368 -28.38 1.11 16.97
CA ASP A 368 -29.36 1.74 16.08
C ASP A 368 -29.12 1.34 14.62
N HIS A 369 -27.85 1.06 14.28
CA HIS A 369 -27.39 0.67 12.96
C HIS A 369 -26.66 -0.69 12.98
N PRO A 370 -27.40 -1.80 13.16
CA PRO A 370 -26.80 -3.12 13.17
C PRO A 370 -26.28 -3.54 11.80
N VAL A 371 -25.25 -4.37 11.81
CA VAL A 371 -24.62 -4.93 10.62
C VAL A 371 -24.82 -6.45 10.52
N ASN A 372 -24.91 -6.93 9.29
CA ASN A 372 -24.89 -8.35 8.92
C ASN A 372 -23.45 -8.69 8.54
N LEU A 373 -22.85 -9.63 9.26
CA LEU A 373 -21.46 -10.05 9.11
C LEU A 373 -21.40 -11.44 8.53
N TRP A 374 -20.62 -11.60 7.47
CA TRP A 374 -20.21 -12.90 6.97
C TRP A 374 -18.79 -13.17 7.45
N THR A 375 -18.67 -14.00 8.46
CA THR A 375 -17.40 -14.30 9.12
C THR A 375 -16.88 -15.65 8.65
N TRP A 376 -15.60 -15.70 8.28
CA TRP A 376 -14.89 -16.96 8.12
C TRP A 376 -13.63 -16.96 8.98
N THR A 377 -13.46 -18.03 9.76
CA THR A 377 -12.33 -18.23 10.65
C THR A 377 -11.50 -19.43 10.20
N ALA A 378 -10.18 -19.33 10.30
CA ALA A 378 -9.25 -20.37 9.85
C ALA A 378 -9.44 -21.70 10.60
N GLY A 379 -9.64 -22.77 9.82
CA GLY A 379 -9.97 -24.10 10.33
C GLY A 379 -11.47 -24.41 10.36
N ALA A 380 -12.33 -23.41 10.16
CA ALA A 380 -13.78 -23.64 10.04
C ALA A 380 -14.14 -24.27 8.68
N SER A 381 -15.05 -25.26 8.71
CA SER A 381 -15.60 -25.89 7.50
C SER A 381 -16.68 -25.05 6.83
N VAL A 382 -17.35 -24.17 7.60
CA VAL A 382 -18.37 -23.23 7.14
C VAL A 382 -18.22 -21.91 7.89
N GLY A 383 -18.40 -20.80 7.19
CA GLY A 383 -18.50 -19.48 7.79
C GLY A 383 -19.81 -19.31 8.56
N VAL A 384 -19.89 -18.22 9.31
CA VAL A 384 -21.02 -17.93 10.21
C VAL A 384 -21.58 -16.56 9.85
N GLU A 385 -22.92 -16.47 9.77
CA GLU A 385 -23.64 -15.21 9.74
C GLU A 385 -23.83 -14.69 11.15
N GLN A 386 -23.42 -13.46 11.38
CA GLN A 386 -23.51 -12.80 12.68
C GLN A 386 -24.20 -11.44 12.53
N THR A 387 -24.81 -10.99 13.63
CA THR A 387 -25.32 -9.64 13.76
C THR A 387 -24.40 -8.85 14.69
N GLY A 388 -23.82 -7.78 14.17
CA GLY A 388 -23.04 -6.81 14.95
C GLY A 388 -23.89 -5.62 15.37
N LYS A 389 -23.85 -5.27 16.66
CA LYS A 389 -24.45 -4.05 17.23
C LYS A 389 -23.38 -3.20 17.93
N GLY A 390 -22.19 -3.16 17.33
CA GLY A 390 -20.94 -2.75 17.95
C GLY A 390 -20.05 -3.96 18.24
N SER A 391 -18.74 -3.74 18.30
CA SER A 391 -17.78 -4.84 18.35
C SER A 391 -17.74 -5.65 19.65
N ASP A 392 -18.29 -5.11 20.74
CA ASP A 392 -18.51 -5.86 21.98
C ASP A 392 -19.82 -6.66 21.98
N SER A 393 -20.63 -6.51 20.93
CA SER A 393 -21.98 -7.08 20.80
C SER A 393 -22.15 -7.70 19.41
N VAL A 394 -21.27 -8.62 19.08
CA VAL A 394 -21.40 -9.51 17.92
C VAL A 394 -21.94 -10.86 18.37
N ALA A 395 -22.99 -11.34 17.70
CA ALA A 395 -23.60 -12.63 18.03
C ALA A 395 -23.96 -13.41 16.75
N PRO A 396 -23.78 -14.75 16.73
CA PRO A 396 -24.28 -15.59 15.64
C PRO A 396 -25.79 -15.45 15.46
N GLN A 397 -26.23 -15.39 14.21
CA GLN A 397 -27.64 -15.40 13.85
C GLN A 397 -28.25 -16.79 14.05
N ALA A 398 -29.55 -16.83 14.35
CA ALA A 398 -30.27 -18.10 14.53
C ALA A 398 -30.41 -18.87 13.20
N ALA A 399 -30.62 -18.16 12.09
CA ALA A 399 -30.56 -18.71 10.76
C ALA A 399 -29.13 -18.58 10.21
N GLN A 400 -28.70 -19.59 9.44
CA GLN A 400 -27.38 -19.62 8.80
C GLN A 400 -27.59 -20.03 7.34
N ASN A 401 -27.47 -19.07 6.43
CA ASN A 401 -27.68 -19.21 4.99
C ASN A 401 -26.36 -19.09 4.20
N LEU A 402 -25.29 -18.68 4.88
CA LEU A 402 -23.96 -18.55 4.30
C LEU A 402 -23.31 -19.93 4.06
N THR A 403 -22.72 -20.06 2.89
CA THR A 403 -21.81 -21.16 2.58
C THR A 403 -20.44 -20.60 2.28
N THR A 404 -19.40 -21.32 2.69
CA THR A 404 -18.02 -20.92 2.42
C THR A 404 -17.17 -22.06 1.92
N LYS A 405 -16.17 -21.72 1.11
CA LYS A 405 -15.06 -22.62 0.78
C LYS A 405 -13.78 -21.82 0.84
N SER A 406 -12.78 -22.36 1.53
CA SER A 406 -11.49 -21.68 1.68
C SER A 406 -10.33 -22.55 1.22
N TYR A 407 -9.25 -21.87 0.87
CA TYR A 407 -7.97 -22.46 0.55
C TYR A 407 -6.87 -21.48 0.96
N TYR A 408 -5.76 -22.01 1.47
CA TYR A 408 -4.56 -21.24 1.80
C TYR A 408 -3.39 -21.78 0.98
N THR A 409 -2.67 -20.89 0.29
CA THR A 409 -1.49 -21.27 -0.48
C THR A 409 -0.51 -20.12 -0.58
N ALA A 410 0.77 -20.46 -0.44
CA ALA A 410 1.90 -19.56 -0.67
C ALA A 410 1.69 -18.14 -0.10
N GLY A 411 1.31 -18.05 1.18
CA GLY A 411 1.16 -16.77 1.87
C GLY A 411 -0.15 -16.02 1.60
N ARG A 412 -1.19 -16.70 1.09
CA ARG A 412 -2.47 -16.07 0.74
C ARG A 412 -3.66 -16.96 1.07
N TYR A 413 -4.63 -16.39 1.77
CA TYR A 413 -5.95 -16.95 1.91
C TYR A 413 -6.83 -16.63 0.71
N SER A 414 -7.74 -17.54 0.39
CA SER A 414 -8.79 -17.36 -0.61
C SER A 414 -10.07 -17.99 -0.09
N VAL A 415 -11.07 -17.17 0.19
CA VAL A 415 -12.36 -17.59 0.76
C VAL A 415 -13.47 -17.17 -0.20
N VAL A 416 -14.24 -18.15 -0.65
CA VAL A 416 -15.51 -17.92 -1.35
C VAL A 416 -16.60 -17.85 -0.30
N PHE A 417 -17.30 -16.73 -0.25
CA PHE A 417 -18.56 -16.53 0.46
C PHE A 417 -19.71 -16.64 -0.54
N ARG A 418 -20.72 -17.46 -0.28
CA ARG A 418 -21.93 -17.53 -1.09
C ARG A 418 -23.17 -17.53 -0.21
N ARG A 419 -24.11 -16.64 -0.53
CA ARG A 419 -25.42 -16.52 0.12
C ARG A 419 -26.49 -16.15 -0.90
N SER A 420 -27.72 -16.57 -0.68
CA SER A 420 -28.84 -16.12 -1.49
C SER A 420 -29.04 -14.60 -1.37
N LEU A 421 -29.51 -13.98 -2.45
CA LEU A 421 -29.75 -12.54 -2.53
C LEU A 421 -30.82 -12.08 -1.54
N ASN A 422 -31.80 -12.94 -1.28
CA ASN A 422 -32.85 -12.74 -0.29
C ASN A 422 -33.08 -14.03 0.49
N THR A 423 -32.88 -13.97 1.81
CA THR A 423 -33.06 -15.10 2.74
C THR A 423 -34.40 -15.04 3.46
N GLY A 424 -35.08 -13.89 3.44
CA GLY A 424 -36.29 -13.63 4.24
C GLY A 424 -36.01 -13.35 5.72
N ASP A 425 -34.75 -13.39 6.16
CA ASP A 425 -34.35 -13.01 7.51
C ASP A 425 -34.21 -11.49 7.62
N ALA A 426 -34.70 -10.91 8.72
CA ALA A 426 -34.61 -9.48 9.00
C ALA A 426 -33.21 -9.05 9.47
N GLU A 427 -32.39 -10.00 9.92
CA GLU A 427 -30.98 -9.77 10.27
C GLU A 427 -30.06 -9.82 9.03
N ASP A 428 -30.59 -10.22 7.88
CA ASP A 428 -29.88 -10.31 6.62
C ASP A 428 -30.20 -9.14 5.69
N ILE A 429 -29.15 -8.61 5.05
CA ILE A 429 -29.35 -7.61 4.00
C ILE A 429 -30.05 -8.22 2.78
N ALA A 430 -31.17 -7.68 2.32
CA ALA A 430 -31.72 -8.05 1.02
C ALA A 430 -30.93 -7.37 -0.12
N LEU A 431 -30.29 -8.16 -0.97
CA LEU A 431 -29.49 -7.68 -2.10
C LEU A 431 -30.32 -7.64 -3.37
N SER A 432 -30.53 -6.46 -3.93
CA SER A 432 -31.34 -6.26 -5.13
C SER A 432 -30.52 -5.64 -6.26
N SER A 433 -30.75 -6.10 -7.49
CA SER A 433 -30.15 -5.49 -8.68
C SER A 433 -30.53 -4.01 -8.81
N GLY A 434 -29.57 -3.17 -9.19
CA GLY A 434 -29.77 -1.74 -9.36
C GLY A 434 -29.68 -0.90 -8.09
N VAL A 435 -29.32 -1.49 -6.95
CA VAL A 435 -29.17 -0.79 -5.65
C VAL A 435 -27.71 -0.82 -5.22
N PHE A 436 -27.21 0.31 -4.71
CA PHE A 436 -25.91 0.37 -4.04
C PHE A 436 -26.09 -0.01 -2.58
N VAL A 437 -25.34 -1.03 -2.14
CA VAL A 437 -25.37 -1.52 -0.76
C VAL A 437 -23.99 -1.26 -0.13
N PRO A 438 -23.91 -0.67 1.06
CA PRO A 438 -22.63 -0.48 1.73
C PRO A 438 -21.97 -1.81 2.09
N ILE A 439 -20.66 -1.91 1.85
CA ILE A 439 -19.83 -3.08 2.18
C ILE A 439 -18.52 -2.63 2.83
N ALA A 440 -18.04 -3.37 3.82
CA ALA A 440 -16.74 -3.17 4.45
C ALA A 440 -16.09 -4.52 4.78
N PHE A 441 -14.80 -4.49 5.10
CA PHE A 441 -14.00 -5.68 5.37
C PHE A 441 -13.20 -5.50 6.67
N ALA A 442 -13.07 -6.58 7.43
CA ALA A 442 -12.12 -6.66 8.54
C ALA A 442 -11.35 -7.98 8.43
N ALA A 443 -10.07 -7.98 8.77
CA ALA A 443 -9.22 -9.16 8.74
C ALA A 443 -8.33 -9.18 9.99
N SER A 444 -8.10 -10.36 10.54
CA SER A 444 -7.24 -10.57 11.70
C SER A 444 -6.19 -11.63 11.40
N ASP A 445 -4.92 -11.31 11.65
CA ASP A 445 -3.81 -12.27 11.70
C ASP A 445 -3.65 -12.78 13.13
N GLY A 446 -4.10 -14.01 13.37
CA GLY A 446 -4.14 -14.58 14.71
C GLY A 446 -2.74 -14.82 15.29
N LEU A 447 -1.73 -15.03 14.44
CA LEU A 447 -0.34 -15.22 14.86
C LEU A 447 0.26 -13.92 15.41
N ARG A 448 -0.24 -12.78 14.93
CA ARG A 448 0.09 -11.44 15.42
C ARG A 448 -0.67 -11.05 16.69
N GLY A 449 -1.61 -11.89 17.13
CA GLY A 449 -2.49 -11.63 18.26
C GLY A 449 -3.64 -10.70 17.92
N GLU A 450 -3.89 -10.43 16.62
CA GLU A 450 -5.07 -9.70 16.17
C GLU A 450 -6.32 -10.55 16.44
N THR A 451 -7.44 -9.89 16.74
CA THR A 451 -8.72 -10.57 17.04
C THR A 451 -9.87 -9.87 16.33
N PRO A 452 -11.04 -10.51 16.19
CA PRO A 452 -12.18 -9.90 15.49
C PRO A 452 -12.54 -8.54 16.09
N GLY A 453 -12.62 -7.51 15.24
CA GLY A 453 -12.88 -6.12 15.64
C GLY A 453 -11.66 -5.38 16.19
N HIS A 454 -10.51 -6.06 16.32
CA HIS A 454 -9.23 -5.55 16.81
C HIS A 454 -8.09 -6.07 15.92
N GLY A 455 -8.12 -5.67 14.65
CA GLY A 455 -7.16 -6.01 13.60
C GLY A 455 -7.19 -5.01 12.46
N ALA A 456 -7.03 -5.49 11.23
CA ALA A 456 -7.05 -4.66 10.03
C ALA A 456 -8.49 -4.42 9.53
N ILE A 457 -8.89 -3.16 9.37
CA ILE A 457 -10.25 -2.75 8.95
C ILE A 457 -10.24 -1.86 7.71
N SER A 458 -11.30 -1.91 6.91
CA SER A 458 -11.50 -1.04 5.76
C SER A 458 -12.42 0.14 6.07
N SER A 459 -12.44 1.14 5.19
CA SER A 459 -13.56 2.10 5.15
C SER A 459 -14.83 1.45 4.55
N TRP A 460 -15.95 2.18 4.57
CA TRP A 460 -17.16 1.77 3.84
C TRP A 460 -17.02 2.02 2.34
N TYR A 461 -17.24 0.98 1.56
CA TYR A 461 -17.39 1.03 0.11
C TYR A 461 -18.84 0.68 -0.26
N GLN A 462 -19.09 0.51 -1.55
CA GLN A 462 -20.39 0.06 -2.05
C GLN A 462 -20.24 -1.24 -2.84
N ILE A 463 -21.28 -2.05 -2.87
CA ILE A 463 -21.47 -3.13 -3.84
C ILE A 463 -22.72 -2.83 -4.67
N TYR A 464 -22.63 -3.06 -5.98
CA TYR A 464 -23.70 -2.80 -6.92
C TYR A 464 -23.89 -4.01 -7.84
N LEU A 465 -25.07 -4.62 -7.74
CA LEU A 465 -25.48 -5.69 -8.64
C LEU A 465 -26.09 -5.03 -9.89
N GLY A 466 -25.45 -5.16 -11.05
CA GLY A 466 -25.95 -4.59 -12.30
C GLY A 466 -27.38 -5.05 -12.63
N LYS A 467 -28.10 -4.38 -13.53
CA LYS A 467 -29.37 -4.93 -14.02
C LYS A 467 -29.10 -5.92 -15.16
N PRO A 468 -29.78 -7.08 -15.20
CA PRO A 468 -29.76 -7.94 -16.38
C PRO A 468 -30.19 -7.14 -17.60
N VAL A 469 -29.46 -7.26 -18.71
CA VAL A 469 -29.88 -6.65 -19.97
C VAL A 469 -31.08 -7.47 -20.49
N PRO A 470 -32.25 -6.84 -20.73
CA PRO A 470 -33.40 -7.57 -21.24
C PRO A 470 -33.07 -8.30 -22.55
N ALA A 471 -33.45 -9.57 -22.67
CA ALA A 471 -33.21 -10.37 -23.88
C ALA A 471 -33.77 -9.70 -25.15
N THR A 472 -34.84 -8.92 -25.02
CA THR A 472 -35.43 -8.11 -26.09
C THR A 472 -34.45 -7.12 -26.69
N ASN A 473 -33.49 -6.58 -25.94
CA ASN A 473 -32.50 -5.64 -26.47
C ASN A 473 -31.57 -6.30 -27.51
N TYR A 474 -31.23 -7.58 -27.32
CA TYR A 474 -30.43 -8.33 -28.31
C TYR A 474 -31.19 -8.62 -29.60
N VAL A 475 -32.53 -8.52 -29.60
CA VAL A 475 -33.37 -8.67 -30.80
C VAL A 475 -33.61 -7.31 -31.46
N TRP A 476 -33.96 -6.29 -30.67
CA TRP A 476 -34.30 -4.97 -31.20
C TRP A 476 -33.11 -4.22 -31.77
N ILE A 477 -31.89 -4.41 -31.24
CA ILE A 477 -30.70 -3.74 -31.78
C ILE A 477 -30.41 -4.21 -33.22
N PRO A 478 -30.28 -5.53 -33.53
CA PRO A 478 -30.14 -5.99 -34.92
C PRO A 478 -31.31 -5.59 -35.80
N VAL A 479 -32.56 -5.67 -35.31
CA VAL A 479 -33.74 -5.26 -36.08
C VAL A 479 -33.65 -3.77 -36.44
N ALA A 480 -33.29 -2.90 -35.50
CA ALA A 480 -33.11 -1.48 -35.75
C ALA A 480 -32.02 -1.20 -36.78
N VAL A 481 -30.89 -1.93 -36.73
CA VAL A 481 -29.81 -1.83 -37.72
C VAL A 481 -30.30 -2.25 -39.11
N VAL A 482 -31.06 -3.35 -39.22
CA VAL A 482 -31.62 -3.81 -40.49
C VAL A 482 -32.64 -2.81 -41.05
N VAL A 483 -33.52 -2.27 -40.20
CA VAL A 483 -34.49 -1.25 -40.62
C VAL A 483 -33.79 0.03 -41.09
N ALA A 484 -32.77 0.50 -40.36
CA ALA A 484 -31.98 1.67 -40.76
C ALA A 484 -31.29 1.45 -42.12
N ALA A 485 -30.64 0.29 -42.31
CA ALA A 485 -30.01 -0.06 -43.58
C ALA A 485 -31.02 -0.16 -44.74
N ALA A 486 -32.22 -0.70 -44.48
CA ALA A 486 -33.29 -0.77 -45.47
C ALA A 486 -33.82 0.63 -45.85
N LEU A 487 -33.98 1.53 -44.87
CA LEU A 487 -34.38 2.91 -45.10
C LEU A 487 -33.32 3.67 -45.91
N GLU A 488 -32.03 3.53 -45.59
CA GLU A 488 -30.93 4.12 -46.37
C GLU A 488 -30.91 3.60 -47.80
N ALA A 489 -31.07 2.28 -48.00
CA ALA A 489 -31.14 1.68 -49.33
C ALA A 489 -32.34 2.20 -50.14
N LEU A 490 -33.51 2.36 -49.51
CA LEU A 490 -34.71 2.95 -50.10
C LEU A 490 -34.49 4.41 -50.51
N LEU A 491 -33.81 5.18 -49.67
CA LEU A 491 -33.52 6.59 -49.91
C LEU A 491 -32.53 6.74 -51.07
N LEU A 492 -31.46 5.93 -51.10
CA LEU A 492 -30.52 5.85 -52.22
C LEU A 492 -31.20 5.42 -53.52
N TRP A 493 -32.12 4.45 -53.47
CA TRP A 493 -32.90 4.03 -54.64
C TRP A 493 -33.82 5.15 -55.14
N ALA A 494 -34.52 5.86 -54.25
CA ALA A 494 -35.42 6.96 -54.60
C ALA A 494 -34.66 8.13 -55.24
N VAL A 495 -33.50 8.50 -54.69
CA VAL A 495 -32.60 9.53 -55.26
C VAL A 495 -32.12 9.13 -56.65
N ARG A 496 -31.64 7.88 -56.82
CA ARG A 496 -31.20 7.36 -58.13
C ARG A 496 -32.33 7.29 -59.16
N ARG A 497 -33.56 6.98 -58.73
CA ARG A 497 -34.73 6.91 -59.59
C ARG A 497 -35.18 8.29 -60.07
N ASN A 498 -35.14 9.30 -59.21
CA ASN A 498 -35.45 10.69 -59.59
C ASN A 498 -34.38 11.28 -60.51
N ALA A 499 -33.09 11.03 -60.23
CA ALA A 499 -31.99 11.45 -61.12
C ALA A 499 -32.09 10.85 -62.55
N LYS A 500 -32.73 9.69 -62.71
CA LYS A 500 -33.03 9.08 -64.02
C LYS A 500 -34.31 9.58 -64.69
N ARG A 501 -35.16 10.33 -63.99
CA ARG A 501 -36.36 10.98 -64.57
C ARG A 501 -36.07 12.40 -65.07
N ASP A 502 -35.05 13.04 -64.51
CA ASP A 502 -34.63 14.41 -64.85
C ASP A 502 -33.48 14.45 -65.90
N ALA A 503 -32.99 13.28 -66.32
CA ALA A 503 -32.05 13.08 -67.44
C ALA A 503 -32.79 12.40 -68.60
#